data_AF-A0A158E6U5-F1
#
_entry.id   AF-A0A158E6U5-F1
#
_cell.length_a   1.000
_cell.length_b   1.000
_cell.length_c   1.000
_cell.angle_alpha   90.00
_cell.angle_beta   90.00
_cell.angle_gamma   90.00
#
_symmetry.space_group_name_H-M   'P 1'
#
loop_
_entity.id
_entity.type
_entity.pdbx_description
1 polymer ?
#
loop_
_entity_poly.entity_id
_entity_poly.type
_entity_poly.pdbx_seq_one_letter_code
_entity_poly.pdbx_strand_id
1 'polypeptide(L)' 'MFEKILKGESPAKVFRELIEADPSIGKIQLGELFNDEFVDLTGEAQQLIWHWKGPGKSQGLDDADLDALLRQQLRNAGYL' A
#
# COMPACT_ATOMS: atom_id res chain seq x y z
N MET A 1 8.52 -6.61 -5.35
CA MET A 1 7.62 -7.20 -4.32
C MET A 1 6.19 -6.71 -4.53
N PHE A 2 6.02 -5.42 -4.78
CA PHE A 2 4.75 -4.80 -5.13
C PHE A 2 4.35 -5.00 -6.59
N GLU A 3 5.19 -5.65 -7.41
CA GLU A 3 4.86 -6.07 -8.78
C GLU A 3 3.53 -6.82 -8.92
N LYS A 4 3.07 -7.53 -7.87
CA LYS A 4 1.74 -8.16 -7.86
C LYS A 4 0.62 -7.15 -8.08
N ILE A 5 0.78 -5.92 -7.58
CA ILE A 5 -0.16 -4.81 -7.77
C ILE A 5 -0.22 -4.43 -9.26
N LEU A 6 0.94 -4.38 -9.92
CA LEU A 6 1.03 -4.12 -11.37
C LEU A 6 0.37 -5.24 -12.20
N LYS A 7 0.35 -6.47 -11.67
CA LYS A 7 -0.34 -7.62 -12.27
C LYS A 7 -1.84 -7.66 -11.94
N GLY A 8 -2.37 -6.64 -11.27
CA GLY A 8 -3.79 -6.48 -10.96
C GLY A 8 -4.18 -6.86 -9.54
N GLU A 9 -3.28 -7.38 -8.71
CA GLU A 9 -3.58 -7.66 -7.31
C GLU A 9 -3.91 -6.40 -6.52
N SER A 10 -4.71 -6.57 -5.46
CA SER A 10 -5.11 -5.52 -4.54
C SER A 10 -3.91 -5.08 -3.68
N PRO A 11 -3.62 -3.76 -3.57
CA PRO A 11 -2.61 -3.26 -2.64
C PRO A 11 -2.77 -3.80 -1.21
N ALA A 12 -3.96 -3.73 -0.63
CA ALA A 12 -4.25 -4.23 0.71
C ALA A 12 -3.97 -5.72 0.85
N LYS A 13 -4.30 -6.54 -0.15
CA LYS A 13 -3.97 -7.97 -0.17
C LYS A 13 -2.45 -8.18 -0.15
N VAL A 14 -1.72 -7.50 -1.04
CA VAL A 14 -0.26 -7.59 -1.08
C VAL A 14 0.36 -7.14 0.25
N PHE A 15 -0.14 -6.07 0.86
CA PHE A 15 0.34 -5.58 2.15
C PHE A 15 0.10 -6.57 3.28
N ARG A 16 -1.06 -7.24 3.31
CA ARG A 16 -1.36 -8.29 4.29
C ARG A 16 -0.43 -9.47 4.14
N GLU A 17 -0.22 -9.97 2.91
CA GLU A 17 0.72 -11.05 2.63
C GLU A 17 2.14 -10.71 3.11
N LEU A 18 2.56 -9.45 2.97
CA LEU A 18 3.87 -8.99 3.45
C LEU A 18 3.99 -8.95 4.97
N ILE A 19 2.97 -8.43 5.65
CA ILE A 19 2.94 -8.40 7.11
C ILE A 19 2.82 -9.81 7.69
N GLU A 20 2.13 -10.72 7.00
CA GLU A 20 2.05 -12.13 7.40
C GLU A 20 3.39 -12.85 7.24
N ALA A 21 4.12 -12.57 6.15
CA ALA A 21 5.45 -13.12 5.91
C ALA A 21 6.51 -12.52 6.86
N ASP A 22 6.39 -11.24 7.18
CA ASP A 22 7.25 -10.52 8.12
C ASP A 22 6.43 -9.58 9.02
N PRO A 23 6.03 -10.05 10.22
CA PRO A 23 5.26 -9.25 11.18
C PRO A 23 6.02 -8.06 11.77
N SER A 24 7.33 -7.94 11.53
CA SER A 24 8.10 -6.76 11.94
C SER A 24 7.82 -5.53 11.09
N ILE A 25 7.26 -5.72 9.89
CA ILE A 25 6.89 -4.64 8.97
C ILE A 25 5.67 -3.90 9.53
N GLY A 26 5.93 -2.74 10.12
CA GLY A 26 4.89 -1.79 10.50
C GLY A 26 4.38 -0.98 9.31
N LYS A 27 3.22 -0.35 9.46
CA LYS A 27 2.63 0.52 8.43
C LYS A 27 3.53 1.69 7.98
N ILE A 28 4.40 2.18 8.87
CA ILE A 28 5.35 3.24 8.52
C ILE A 28 6.36 2.71 7.50
N GLN A 29 7.02 1.61 7.85
CA GLN A 29 8.00 0.95 6.99
C GLN A 29 7.38 0.43 5.69
N LEU A 30 6.14 -0.05 5.74
CA LEU A 30 5.39 -0.43 4.54
C LEU A 30 5.24 0.75 3.56
N GLY A 31 4.98 1.95 4.06
CA GLY A 31 4.90 3.16 3.23
C GLY A 31 6.25 3.56 2.65
N GLU A 32 7.34 3.41 3.41
CA GLU A 32 8.71 3.65 2.92
C GLU A 32 9.06 2.68 1.79
N LEU A 33 8.90 1.38 2.02
CA LEU A 33 9.15 0.34 1.02
C LEU A 33 8.31 0.54 -0.25
N PHE A 34 7.06 0.98 -0.10
CA PHE A 34 6.17 1.23 -1.23
C PHE A 34 6.64 2.41 -2.10
N ASN A 35 7.06 3.52 -1.48
CA ASN A 35 7.60 4.66 -2.22
C ASN A 35 8.99 4.38 -2.81
N ASP A 36 9.80 3.54 -2.16
CA ASP A 36 11.08 3.11 -2.71
C ASP A 36 10.90 2.28 -4.00
N GLU A 37 9.82 1.48 -4.08
CA GLU A 37 9.48 0.73 -5.30
C GLU A 37 8.82 1.63 -6.37
N PHE A 38 7.96 2.56 -5.97
CA PHE A 38 7.23 3.45 -6.88
C PHE A 38 7.68 4.91 -6.71
N VAL A 39 8.89 5.19 -7.19
CA VAL A 39 9.61 6.45 -6.99
C VAL A 39 8.90 7.71 -7.49
N ASP A 40 7.96 7.57 -8.43
CA ASP A 40 7.18 8.69 -8.99
C ASP A 40 5.91 8.98 -8.18
N LEU A 41 5.61 8.20 -7.13
CA LEU A 41 4.50 8.49 -6.23
C LEU A 41 4.83 9.65 -5.30
N THR A 42 3.85 10.52 -5.11
CA THR A 42 3.95 11.60 -4.14
C THR A 42 3.87 11.05 -2.72
N GLY A 43 4.24 11.87 -1.73
CA GLY A 43 4.08 11.52 -0.31
C GLY A 43 2.63 11.22 0.11
N GLU A 44 1.65 11.52 -0.74
CA GLU A 44 0.24 11.15 -0.52
C GLU A 44 0.06 9.63 -0.46
N ALA A 45 0.76 8.85 -1.29
CA ALA A 45 0.68 7.39 -1.26
C ALA A 45 1.12 6.81 0.09
N GLN A 46 2.19 7.37 0.66
CA GLN A 46 2.64 7.01 2.01
C GLN A 46 1.61 7.35 3.09
N GLN A 47 0.98 8.53 3.01
CA GLN A 47 -0.05 8.91 3.98
C GLN A 47 -1.24 7.95 3.97
N LEU A 48 -1.68 7.52 2.78
CA LEU A 48 -2.74 6.52 2.63
C LEU A 48 -2.38 5.21 3.35
N ILE A 49 -1.15 4.73 3.17
CA ILE A 49 -0.66 3.51 3.82
C ILE A 49 -0.58 3.69 5.34
N TRP A 50 -0.13 4.85 5.83
CA TRP A 50 -0.05 5.12 7.26
C TRP A 50 -1.42 5.24 7.93
N HIS A 51 -2.45 5.60 7.17
CA HIS A 51 -3.83 5.71 7.63
C HIS A 51 -4.64 4.43 7.41
N TRP A 52 -4.08 3.43 6.73
CA TRP A 52 -4.73 2.14 6.51
C TRP A 52 -4.98 1.35 7.79
N LYS A 53 -6.17 0.75 7.84
CA LYS A 53 -6.60 -0.22 8.84
C LYS A 53 -5.99 -1.60 8.53
N GLY A 54 -4.67 -1.68 8.72
CA GLY A 54 -3.91 -2.93 8.62
C GLY A 54 -4.33 -3.98 9.67
N PRO A 55 -3.70 -5.16 9.67
CA PRO A 55 -3.98 -6.24 10.61
C PRO A 55 -3.99 -5.78 12.08
N GLY A 56 -5.04 -6.17 12.82
CA GLY A 56 -5.18 -5.86 14.25
C GLY A 56 -5.56 -4.41 14.59
N LYS A 57 -5.89 -3.57 13.59
CA LYS A 57 -6.39 -2.20 13.80
C LYS A 57 -7.91 -2.13 13.60
N SER A 58 -8.58 -1.34 14.43
CA SER A 58 -10.03 -1.10 14.37
C SER A 58 -10.40 0.24 13.72
N GLN A 59 -9.42 1.13 13.54
CA GLN A 59 -9.59 2.47 12.96
C GLN A 59 -8.61 2.70 11.80
N GLY A 60 -9.02 3.52 10.85
CA GLY A 60 -8.26 3.83 9.64
C GLY A 60 -9.06 3.57 8.36
N LEU A 61 -8.40 3.83 7.23
CA LEU A 61 -8.89 3.56 5.88
C LEU A 61 -9.11 2.05 5.70
N ASP A 62 -10.25 1.63 5.15
CA ASP A 62 -10.46 0.21 4.88
C ASP A 62 -9.71 -0.26 3.63
N ASP A 63 -9.74 -1.57 3.38
CA ASP A 63 -9.02 -2.18 2.26
C ASP A 63 -9.55 -1.68 0.91
N ALA A 64 -10.86 -1.45 0.78
CA ALA A 64 -11.46 -1.03 -0.48
C ALA A 64 -11.09 0.42 -0.82
N ASP A 65 -11.15 1.31 0.16
CA ASP A 65 -10.76 2.71 -0.01
C ASP A 65 -9.25 2.85 -0.24
N LEU A 66 -8.42 2.09 0.48
CA LEU A 66 -6.97 2.05 0.27
C LEU A 66 -6.64 1.61 -1.16
N ASP A 67 -7.25 0.51 -1.60
CA ASP A 67 -7.02 -0.04 -2.94
C ASP A 67 -7.43 0.95 -4.02
N ALA A 68 -8.58 1.61 -3.87
CA ALA A 68 -9.07 2.58 -4.84
C ALA A 68 -8.12 3.78 -4.96
N LEU A 69 -7.72 4.36 -3.82
CA LEU A 69 -6.87 5.55 -3.77
C LEU A 69 -5.44 5.26 -4.24
N LEU A 70 -4.82 4.17 -3.80
CA LEU A 70 -3.47 3.80 -4.25
C LEU A 70 -3.44 3.45 -5.74
N ARG A 71 -4.44 2.74 -6.26
CA ARG A 71 -4.52 2.47 -7.71
C ARG A 71 -4.69 3.75 -8.52
N GLN A 72 -5.42 4.74 -8.01
CA GLN A 72 -5.52 6.05 -8.66
C GLN A 72 -4.16 6.74 -8.71
N GLN A 73 -3.41 6.75 -7.60
CA GLN A 73 -2.06 7.32 -7.55
C GLN A 73 -1.11 6.61 -8.51
N LEU A 74 -1.13 5.28 -8.53
CA LEU A 74 -0.33 4.47 -9.45
C LEU A 74 -0.67 4.73 -10.93
N ARG A 75 -1.95 4.87 -11.28
CA ARG A 75 -2.37 5.26 -12.64
C ARG A 75 -1.91 6.66 -13.02
N ASN A 76 -2.05 7.62 -12.11
CA ASN A 76 -1.63 9.01 -12.35
C ASN A 76 -0.11 9.11 -12.58
N ALA A 77 0.67 8.26 -11.92
CA ALA A 77 2.11 8.17 -12.10
C ALA A 77 2.54 7.28 -13.30
N GLY A 78 1.61 6.63 -13.99
CA GLY A 78 1.89 5.81 -15.18
C GLY A 78 2.37 4.38 -14.90
N TYR A 79 2.20 3.88 -13.67
CA TYR A 79 2.54 2.50 -13.30
C TYR A 79 1.44 1.49 -13.68
N LEU A 80 0.17 1.93 -13.68
CA LEU A 80 -1.02 1.14 -14.03
C LEU A 80 -1.75 1.78 -15.22
#